data_AF-L0AA26-F1
#
_entry.id   AF-L0AA26-F1
#
_cell.length_a   1.000
_cell.length_b   1.000
_cell.length_c   1.000
_cell.angle_alpha   90.00
_cell.angle_beta   90.00
_cell.angle_gamma   90.00
#
_symmetry.space_group_name_H-M   'P 1'
#
loop_
_entity.id
_entity.type
_entity.pdbx_description
1 polymer ?
#
loop_
_entity_poly.entity_id
_entity_poly.type
_entity_poly.pdbx_seq_one_letter_code
_entity_poly.pdbx_strand_id
1 'polypeptide(L)'
;MYSKNRKNAYIIIIVALILAVIFFPFMAKINSVVSTNESSMLPKNVESIEVMNIVNKESNSSNQSNVIYLISGVPINIETYYKLKGINIRGESFLKILNTTYNDIENSSSFLLNTSIQISNGIKNLWNETINLTEKLNSLKDSILQISSLIRNSDYIYYNYYQTGENLSKAYSEIISTLILYGNNTKTISSLYEQIYFNALRSEYALYNKTNAYETMNLTKQDILIVLENSPYINNISSPSPLLIEALFKYVLLNGGPKAFNNMMANNFTYQVIYNELNSSNELSAVPLLKTYGNEFYNISSKYPINFIINNLTLQNQYKLYYMLNSISNYSSIETFKEILSFIPIENEEESTIINGIGMQYAITGFNNSKLGSIVQQTTYDILSQRLPREIAIGLSSFISNDSFNAEIASIYAAKTILYYLPSSYQNYSKLISIYIPKNFVGI
;
A
#
# COMPACT_ATOMS: atom_id res chain seq x y z
N MET A 1 -26.89 3.91 16.35
CA MET A 1 -26.59 3.91 14.90
C MET A 1 -27.24 2.77 14.08
N TYR A 2 -27.68 1.65 14.68
CA TYR A 2 -28.23 0.51 13.92
C TYR A 2 -29.71 0.57 13.50
N SER A 3 -30.49 1.59 13.89
CA SER A 3 -31.93 1.67 13.56
C SER A 3 -32.25 2.40 12.24
N LYS A 4 -31.38 3.28 11.75
CA LYS A 4 -31.59 4.05 10.51
C LYS A 4 -31.40 3.18 9.25
N ASN A 5 -30.43 2.27 9.25
CA ASN A 5 -30.13 1.42 8.08
C ASN A 5 -31.20 0.34 7.83
N ARG A 6 -31.86 -0.18 8.89
CA ARG A 6 -32.98 -1.13 8.71
C ARG A 6 -34.21 -0.47 8.10
N LYS A 7 -34.54 0.78 8.48
CA LYS A 7 -35.67 1.52 7.87
C LYS A 7 -35.50 1.70 6.36
N ASN A 8 -34.30 2.03 5.89
CA ASN A 8 -34.04 2.18 4.46
C ASN A 8 -34.10 0.83 3.72
N ALA A 9 -33.61 -0.26 4.32
CA ALA A 9 -33.73 -1.60 3.72
C ALA A 9 -35.20 -2.04 3.56
N TYR A 10 -36.05 -1.78 4.56
CA TYR A 10 -37.49 -2.07 4.45
C TYR A 10 -38.17 -1.21 3.37
N ILE A 11 -37.81 0.07 3.24
CA ILE A 11 -38.36 0.94 2.19
C ILE A 11 -37.98 0.40 0.79
N ILE A 12 -36.74 -0.03 0.60
CA ILE A 12 -36.29 -0.60 -0.69
C ILE A 12 -37.06 -1.87 -1.03
N ILE A 13 -37.25 -2.77 -0.06
CA ILE A 13 -38.02 -4.01 -0.26
C ILE A 13 -39.48 -3.70 -0.61
N ILE A 14 -40.10 -2.73 0.07
CA ILE A 14 -41.48 -2.31 -0.20
C ILE A 14 -41.61 -1.69 -1.60
N VAL A 15 -40.68 -0.83 -2.00
CA VAL A 15 -40.69 -0.22 -3.34
C VAL A 15 -40.50 -1.28 -4.43
N ALA A 16 -39.62 -2.27 -4.22
CA ALA A 16 -39.43 -3.36 -5.16
C ALA A 16 -40.69 -4.23 -5.32
N LEU A 17 -41.40 -4.51 -4.21
CA LEU A 17 -42.68 -5.24 -4.22
C LEU A 17 -43.77 -4.45 -4.96
N ILE A 18 -43.86 -3.14 -4.72
CA ILE A 18 -44.83 -2.27 -5.40
C ILE A 18 -44.56 -2.26 -6.91
N LEU A 19 -43.30 -2.11 -7.34
CA LEU A 19 -42.93 -2.16 -8.75
C LEU A 19 -43.26 -3.52 -9.37
N ALA A 20 -42.96 -4.63 -8.70
CA ALA A 20 -43.29 -5.96 -9.20
C ALA A 20 -44.81 -6.15 -9.41
N VAL A 21 -45.64 -5.69 -8.47
CA VAL A 21 -47.10 -5.77 -8.57
C VAL A 21 -47.64 -4.86 -9.67
N ILE A 22 -47.09 -3.65 -9.85
CA ILE A 22 -47.49 -2.71 -10.90
C ILE A 22 -47.14 -3.25 -12.29
N PHE A 23 -45.96 -3.87 -12.46
CA PHE A 23 -45.51 -4.39 -13.75
C PHE A 23 -46.03 -5.78 -14.10
N PHE A 24 -46.52 -6.56 -13.12
CA PHE A 24 -47.11 -7.89 -13.36
C PHE A 24 -48.26 -7.90 -14.41
N PRO A 25 -49.27 -7.01 -14.35
CA PRO A 25 -50.32 -6.98 -15.37
C PRO A 25 -49.82 -6.57 -16.76
N PHE A 26 -48.72 -5.80 -16.85
CA PHE A 26 -48.07 -5.50 -18.13
C PHE A 26 -47.36 -6.73 -18.69
N MET A 27 -46.60 -7.46 -17.87
CA MET A 27 -45.95 -8.72 -18.28
C MET A 27 -46.96 -9.81 -18.70
N ALA A 28 -48.08 -9.93 -17.99
CA ALA A 28 -49.14 -10.89 -18.36
C ALA A 28 -49.77 -10.55 -19.74
N LYS A 29 -49.88 -9.26 -20.09
CA LYS A 29 -50.36 -8.81 -21.42
C LYS A 29 -49.27 -8.85 -22.51
N ILE A 30 -47.99 -8.81 -22.15
CA ILE A 30 -46.90 -8.95 -23.13
C ILE A 30 -46.93 -10.34 -23.76
N ASN A 31 -47.32 -11.40 -23.04
CA ASN A 31 -47.53 -12.73 -23.64
C ASN A 31 -48.66 -12.79 -24.68
N SER A 32 -49.59 -11.82 -24.72
CA SER A 32 -50.55 -11.72 -25.83
C SER A 32 -50.03 -10.94 -27.05
N VAL A 33 -48.86 -10.30 -26.94
CA VAL A 33 -48.21 -9.50 -28.00
C VAL A 33 -46.91 -10.13 -28.48
N VAL A 34 -46.25 -10.95 -27.65
CA VAL A 34 -45.16 -11.84 -28.06
C VAL A 34 -45.78 -12.97 -28.86
N SER A 35 -45.95 -12.74 -30.16
CA SER A 35 -46.28 -13.79 -31.09
C SER A 35 -45.10 -14.77 -31.10
N THR A 36 -45.29 -15.96 -30.55
CA THR A 36 -44.55 -17.15 -30.97
C THR A 36 -45.00 -17.53 -32.38
N ASN A 37 -44.92 -16.58 -33.31
CA ASN A 37 -45.12 -16.85 -34.72
C ASN A 37 -43.87 -17.57 -35.21
N GLU A 38 -44.05 -18.73 -35.84
CA GLU A 38 -42.98 -19.52 -36.47
C GLU A 38 -42.12 -18.68 -37.42
N SER A 39 -42.66 -17.58 -37.97
CA SER A 39 -41.94 -16.60 -38.77
C SER A 39 -40.82 -15.84 -38.05
N SER A 40 -40.78 -15.88 -36.71
CA SER A 40 -39.70 -15.27 -35.90
C SER A 40 -38.44 -16.12 -35.86
N MET A 41 -38.52 -17.40 -36.23
CA MET A 41 -37.36 -18.30 -36.36
C MET A 41 -36.64 -18.14 -37.70
N LEU A 42 -37.22 -17.38 -38.64
CA LEU A 42 -36.60 -17.06 -39.91
C LEU A 42 -35.85 -15.72 -39.80
N PRO A 43 -34.58 -15.64 -40.24
CA PRO A 43 -33.80 -14.41 -40.19
C PRO A 43 -34.47 -13.30 -41.01
N LYS A 44 -34.72 -12.13 -40.41
CA LYS A 44 -35.30 -10.98 -41.13
C LYS A 44 -34.25 -10.40 -42.09
N ASN A 45 -34.67 -10.06 -43.31
CA ASN A 45 -33.85 -9.47 -44.39
C ASN A 45 -32.92 -10.45 -45.14
N VAL A 46 -33.42 -11.64 -45.46
CA VAL A 46 -32.76 -12.54 -46.42
C VAL A 46 -33.54 -12.52 -47.73
N GLU A 47 -32.85 -12.43 -48.85
CA GLU A 47 -33.43 -12.36 -50.20
C GLU A 47 -34.44 -13.48 -50.46
N SER A 48 -34.21 -14.68 -49.92
CA SER A 48 -35.14 -15.80 -50.00
C SER A 48 -36.51 -15.54 -49.35
N ILE A 49 -36.57 -14.71 -48.31
CA ILE A 49 -37.82 -14.30 -47.66
C ILE A 49 -38.50 -13.19 -48.46
N GLU A 50 -37.75 -12.27 -49.08
CA GLU A 50 -38.32 -11.30 -50.01
C GLU A 50 -38.92 -11.99 -51.23
N VAL A 51 -38.22 -12.96 -51.82
CA VAL A 51 -38.73 -13.78 -52.92
C VAL A 51 -39.97 -14.57 -52.49
N MET A 52 -39.94 -15.22 -51.32
CA MET A 52 -41.11 -15.94 -50.79
C MET A 52 -42.31 -15.01 -50.58
N ASN A 53 -42.09 -13.80 -50.08
CA ASN A 53 -43.16 -12.81 -49.86
C ASN A 53 -43.70 -12.26 -51.18
N ILE A 54 -42.85 -12.03 -52.19
CA ILE A 54 -43.28 -11.62 -53.54
C ILE A 54 -44.11 -12.74 -54.18
N VAL A 55 -43.62 -13.99 -54.14
CA VAL A 55 -44.33 -15.16 -54.67
C VAL A 55 -45.67 -15.37 -53.96
N ASN A 56 -45.74 -15.31 -52.64
CA ASN A 56 -47.00 -15.45 -51.90
C ASN A 56 -47.99 -14.30 -52.19
N LYS A 57 -47.48 -13.10 -52.46
CA LYS A 57 -48.29 -11.91 -52.78
C LYS A 57 -48.81 -11.93 -54.22
N GLU A 58 -48.04 -12.46 -55.17
CA GLU A 58 -48.43 -12.57 -56.58
C GLU A 58 -49.24 -13.83 -56.89
N SER A 59 -48.98 -14.95 -56.20
CA SER A 59 -49.61 -16.24 -56.49
C SER A 59 -51.01 -16.42 -55.89
N ASN A 60 -51.51 -15.49 -55.06
CA ASN A 60 -52.76 -15.66 -54.31
C ASN A 60 -52.83 -17.04 -53.63
N SER A 61 -51.70 -17.53 -53.11
CA SER A 61 -51.64 -18.82 -52.42
C SER A 61 -52.46 -18.73 -51.13
N SER A 62 -53.72 -19.11 -51.19
CA SER A 62 -54.55 -19.35 -50.01
C SER A 62 -53.79 -20.28 -49.07
N ASN A 63 -53.80 -19.99 -47.76
CA ASN A 63 -53.33 -20.88 -46.69
C ASN A 63 -54.18 -22.17 -46.67
N GLN A 64 -54.08 -22.99 -47.70
CA GLN A 64 -54.48 -24.38 -47.65
C GLN A 64 -53.41 -25.07 -46.81
N SER A 65 -53.76 -25.40 -45.58
CA SER A 65 -53.06 -26.45 -44.85
C SER A 65 -52.99 -27.67 -45.78
N ASN A 66 -51.77 -28.08 -46.12
CA ASN A 66 -51.54 -29.32 -46.85
C ASN A 66 -51.90 -30.49 -45.90
N VAL A 67 -53.20 -30.77 -45.79
CA VAL A 67 -53.72 -31.94 -45.09
C VAL A 67 -53.59 -33.13 -46.03
N ILE A 68 -52.67 -34.04 -45.73
CA ILE A 68 -52.57 -35.32 -46.44
C ILE A 68 -53.69 -36.22 -45.91
N TYR A 69 -54.73 -36.44 -46.71
CA TYR A 69 -55.75 -37.44 -46.41
C TYR A 69 -55.26 -38.82 -46.85
N LEU A 70 -55.04 -39.71 -45.88
CA LEU A 70 -54.69 -41.10 -46.14
C LEU A 70 -55.99 -41.91 -46.31
N ILE A 71 -56.45 -42.03 -47.56
CA ILE A 71 -57.65 -42.81 -47.90
C ILE A 71 -57.24 -44.27 -48.06
N SER A 72 -57.65 -45.14 -47.13
CA SER A 72 -57.46 -46.60 -47.23
C SER A 72 -58.77 -47.29 -47.60
N GLY A 73 -58.71 -48.42 -48.30
CA GLY A 73 -59.88 -49.25 -48.67
C GLY A 73 -60.46 -49.05 -50.07
N VAL A 74 -59.78 -48.32 -50.97
CA VAL A 74 -60.17 -48.27 -52.40
C VAL A 74 -59.68 -49.54 -53.10
N PRO A 75 -60.55 -50.33 -53.76
CA PRO A 75 -60.10 -51.48 -54.55
C PRO A 75 -59.26 -50.99 -55.74
N ILE A 76 -57.97 -51.28 -55.71
CA ILE A 76 -57.03 -50.87 -56.75
C ILE A 76 -57.24 -51.77 -57.98
N ASN A 77 -58.03 -51.29 -58.94
CA ASN A 77 -58.04 -51.84 -60.29
C ASN A 77 -57.26 -50.91 -61.24
N ILE A 78 -56.87 -51.44 -62.40
CA ILE A 78 -56.10 -50.75 -63.46
C ILE A 78 -56.73 -49.39 -63.81
N GLU A 79 -58.05 -49.31 -63.83
CA GLU A 79 -58.80 -48.12 -64.22
C GLU A 79 -58.69 -46.99 -63.17
N THR A 80 -58.75 -47.33 -61.88
CA THR A 80 -58.51 -46.39 -60.78
C THR A 80 -57.07 -45.88 -60.70
N TYR A 81 -56.08 -46.73 -60.97
CA TYR A 81 -54.67 -46.33 -60.96
C TYR A 81 -54.36 -45.30 -62.07
N TYR A 82 -54.82 -45.53 -63.30
CA TYR A 82 -54.61 -44.58 -64.40
C TYR A 82 -55.36 -43.25 -64.20
N LYS A 83 -56.57 -43.30 -63.62
CA LYS A 83 -57.32 -42.07 -63.27
C LYS A 83 -56.61 -41.22 -62.23
N LEU A 84 -55.95 -41.83 -61.24
CA LEU A 84 -55.21 -41.11 -60.20
C LEU A 84 -53.85 -40.58 -60.67
N LYS A 85 -53.19 -41.29 -61.59
CA LYS A 85 -51.86 -40.88 -62.10
C LYS A 85 -51.94 -39.86 -63.25
N GLY A 86 -53.12 -39.58 -63.81
CA GLY A 86 -53.33 -38.57 -64.85
C GLY A 86 -52.72 -38.90 -66.23
N ILE A 87 -52.25 -40.14 -66.44
CA ILE A 87 -51.59 -40.58 -67.67
C ILE A 87 -52.25 -41.87 -68.16
N ASN A 88 -52.83 -41.85 -69.37
CA ASN A 88 -53.46 -43.00 -70.01
C ASN A 88 -52.41 -43.81 -70.80
N ILE A 89 -51.76 -44.78 -70.16
CA ILE A 89 -50.86 -45.72 -70.85
C ILE A 89 -51.56 -47.08 -70.93
N ARG A 90 -52.30 -47.35 -72.02
CA ARG A 90 -52.86 -48.69 -72.25
C ARG A 90 -51.74 -49.63 -72.74
N GLY A 91 -51.41 -50.67 -71.98
CA GLY A 91 -50.57 -51.78 -72.46
C GLY A 91 -49.62 -52.45 -71.47
N GLU A 92 -49.51 -52.01 -70.21
CA GLU A 92 -48.59 -52.65 -69.25
C GLU A 92 -49.29 -53.67 -68.35
N SER A 93 -48.62 -54.80 -68.06
CA SER A 93 -49.15 -55.84 -67.16
C SER A 93 -49.23 -55.33 -65.72
N PHE A 94 -50.24 -55.77 -64.97
CA PHE A 94 -50.46 -55.37 -63.59
C PHE A 94 -49.22 -55.64 -62.69
N LEU A 95 -48.49 -56.73 -62.96
CA LEU A 95 -47.21 -57.03 -62.30
C LEU A 95 -46.13 -55.98 -62.57
N LYS A 96 -46.05 -55.43 -63.78
CA LYS A 96 -45.10 -54.35 -64.12
C LYS A 96 -45.48 -53.04 -63.44
N ILE A 97 -46.78 -52.74 -63.32
CA ILE A 97 -47.29 -51.60 -62.57
C ILE A 97 -46.97 -51.75 -61.08
N LEU A 98 -47.19 -52.93 -60.49
CA LEU A 98 -46.85 -53.18 -59.09
C LEU A 98 -45.35 -53.05 -58.83
N ASN A 99 -44.50 -53.60 -59.70
CA ASN A 99 -43.04 -53.50 -59.55
C ASN A 99 -42.53 -52.05 -59.71
N THR A 100 -43.07 -51.28 -60.65
CA THR A 100 -42.70 -49.86 -60.79
C THR A 100 -43.15 -49.05 -59.59
N THR A 101 -44.37 -49.30 -59.08
CA THR A 101 -44.88 -48.62 -57.89
C THR A 101 -44.10 -49.02 -56.63
N TYR A 102 -43.70 -50.29 -56.51
CA TYR A 102 -42.84 -50.76 -55.43
C TYR A 102 -41.47 -50.08 -55.48
N ASN A 103 -40.82 -50.03 -56.65
CA ASN A 103 -39.53 -49.36 -56.81
C ASN A 103 -39.64 -47.84 -56.55
N ASP A 104 -40.72 -47.19 -56.99
CA ASP A 104 -40.98 -45.76 -56.72
C ASP A 104 -41.16 -45.50 -55.21
N ILE A 105 -41.86 -46.38 -54.50
CA ILE A 105 -42.06 -46.30 -53.05
C ILE A 105 -40.75 -46.58 -52.31
N GLU A 106 -39.96 -47.57 -52.73
CA GLU A 106 -38.67 -47.91 -52.12
C GLU A 106 -37.65 -46.77 -52.31
N ASN A 107 -37.58 -46.20 -53.52
CA ASN A 107 -36.72 -45.05 -53.81
C ASN A 107 -37.15 -43.81 -53.02
N SER A 108 -38.46 -43.54 -52.93
CA SER A 108 -38.96 -42.41 -52.15
C SER A 108 -38.74 -42.60 -50.65
N SER A 109 -38.91 -43.83 -50.14
CA SER A 109 -38.71 -44.16 -48.73
C SER A 109 -37.23 -44.10 -48.35
N SER A 110 -36.34 -44.60 -49.20
CA SER A 110 -34.88 -44.52 -49.00
C SER A 110 -34.37 -43.08 -49.10
N PHE A 111 -34.90 -42.28 -50.04
CA PHE A 111 -34.62 -40.84 -50.10
C PHE A 111 -35.05 -40.14 -48.81
N LEU A 112 -36.29 -40.31 -48.36
CA LEU A 112 -36.81 -39.69 -47.14
C LEU A 112 -36.04 -40.13 -45.88
N LEU A 113 -35.64 -41.41 -45.79
CA LEU A 113 -34.81 -41.92 -44.71
C LEU A 113 -33.43 -41.26 -44.70
N ASN A 114 -32.76 -41.21 -45.85
CA ASN A 114 -31.43 -40.59 -45.97
C ASN A 114 -31.47 -39.09 -45.69
N THR A 115 -32.48 -38.37 -46.19
CA THR A 115 -32.69 -36.95 -45.88
C THR A 115 -32.96 -36.75 -44.40
N SER A 116 -33.76 -37.62 -43.78
CA SER A 116 -34.06 -37.55 -42.34
C SER A 116 -32.83 -37.82 -41.48
N ILE A 117 -31.97 -38.77 -41.86
CA ILE A 117 -30.68 -39.04 -41.21
C ILE A 117 -29.73 -37.84 -41.37
N GLN A 118 -29.65 -37.25 -42.57
CA GLN A 118 -28.83 -36.05 -42.81
C GLN A 118 -29.31 -34.85 -41.98
N ILE A 119 -30.62 -34.61 -41.92
CA ILE A 119 -31.22 -33.56 -41.09
C ILE A 119 -30.94 -33.83 -39.60
N SER A 120 -31.12 -35.06 -39.13
CA SER A 120 -30.85 -35.43 -37.74
C SER A 120 -29.38 -35.23 -37.36
N ASN A 121 -28.45 -35.60 -38.24
CA ASN A 121 -27.03 -35.35 -38.04
C ASN A 121 -26.69 -33.84 -38.08
N GLY A 122 -27.34 -33.08 -38.95
CA GLY A 122 -27.24 -31.61 -38.99
C GLY A 122 -27.70 -30.97 -37.68
N ILE A 123 -28.84 -31.39 -37.14
CA ILE A 123 -29.38 -30.94 -35.85
C ILE A 123 -28.42 -31.32 -34.71
N LYS A 124 -27.88 -32.54 -34.70
CA LYS A 124 -26.89 -32.98 -33.71
C LYS A 124 -25.62 -32.12 -33.74
N ASN A 125 -25.10 -31.81 -34.93
CA ASN A 125 -23.92 -30.95 -35.08
C ASN A 125 -24.21 -29.52 -34.61
N LEU A 126 -25.36 -28.96 -34.99
CA LEU A 126 -25.81 -27.65 -34.49
C LEU A 126 -25.90 -27.64 -32.96
N TRP A 127 -26.44 -28.71 -32.36
CA TRP A 127 -26.53 -28.84 -30.90
C TRP A 127 -25.14 -28.84 -30.24
N ASN A 128 -24.19 -29.62 -30.75
CA ASN A 128 -22.82 -29.63 -30.25
C ASN A 128 -22.13 -28.26 -30.37
N GLU A 129 -22.30 -27.58 -31.51
CA GLU A 129 -21.78 -26.22 -31.71
C GLU A 129 -22.41 -25.21 -30.74
N THR A 130 -23.71 -25.33 -30.45
CA THR A 130 -24.37 -24.47 -29.45
C THR A 130 -23.87 -24.72 -28.03
N ILE A 131 -23.54 -25.97 -27.66
CA ILE A 131 -22.91 -26.28 -26.37
C ILE A 131 -21.52 -25.64 -26.31
N ASN A 132 -20.69 -25.86 -27.32
CA ASN A 132 -19.35 -25.27 -27.41
C ASN A 132 -19.39 -23.73 -27.34
N LEU A 133 -20.35 -23.10 -28.02
CA LEU A 133 -20.55 -21.65 -27.97
C LEU A 133 -20.96 -21.20 -26.56
N THR A 134 -21.85 -21.93 -25.91
CA THR A 134 -22.30 -21.64 -24.54
C THR A 134 -21.14 -21.71 -23.55
N GLU A 135 -20.28 -22.73 -23.65
CA GLU A 135 -19.07 -22.86 -22.83
C GLU A 135 -18.10 -21.69 -23.06
N LYS A 136 -17.86 -21.32 -24.33
CA LYS A 136 -17.02 -20.17 -24.69
C LYS A 136 -17.59 -18.85 -24.13
N LEU A 137 -18.90 -18.65 -24.19
CA LEU A 137 -19.56 -17.46 -23.65
C LEU A 137 -19.49 -17.41 -22.11
N ASN A 138 -19.62 -18.55 -21.44
CA ASN A 138 -19.43 -18.63 -19.99
C ASN A 138 -17.98 -18.31 -19.60
N SER A 139 -16.99 -18.88 -20.31
CA SER A 139 -15.58 -18.56 -20.09
C SER A 139 -15.27 -17.07 -20.33
N LEU A 140 -15.88 -16.47 -21.35
CA LEU A 140 -15.76 -15.04 -21.62
C LEU A 140 -16.38 -14.21 -20.50
N LYS A 141 -17.58 -14.57 -20.04
CA LYS A 141 -18.25 -13.91 -18.90
C LYS A 141 -17.39 -13.96 -17.65
N ASP A 142 -16.85 -15.12 -17.31
CA ASP A 142 -15.98 -15.29 -16.13
C ASP A 142 -14.70 -14.46 -16.27
N SER A 143 -14.12 -14.40 -17.46
CA SER A 143 -12.97 -13.55 -17.75
C SER A 143 -13.28 -12.06 -17.61
N ILE A 144 -14.45 -11.61 -18.08
CA ILE A 144 -14.90 -10.21 -17.90
C ILE A 144 -15.09 -9.87 -16.42
N LEU A 145 -15.68 -10.78 -15.64
CA LEU A 145 -15.85 -10.57 -14.20
C LEU A 145 -14.51 -10.47 -13.47
N GLN A 146 -13.55 -11.34 -13.80
CA GLN A 146 -12.22 -11.31 -13.21
C GLN A 146 -11.43 -10.06 -13.62
N ILE A 147 -11.45 -9.65 -14.89
CA ILE A 147 -10.84 -8.40 -15.36
C ILE A 147 -11.47 -7.20 -14.66
N SER A 148 -12.80 -7.17 -14.52
CA SER A 148 -13.50 -6.10 -13.80
C SER A 148 -13.07 -6.03 -12.33
N SER A 149 -12.88 -7.18 -11.67
CA SER A 149 -12.34 -7.24 -10.31
C SER A 149 -10.90 -6.74 -10.24
N LEU A 150 -10.04 -7.11 -11.20
CA LEU A 150 -8.66 -6.66 -11.25
C LEU A 150 -8.56 -5.14 -11.47
N ILE A 151 -9.40 -4.55 -12.31
CA ILE A 151 -9.45 -3.09 -12.52
C ILE A 151 -9.90 -2.37 -11.25
N ARG A 152 -10.96 -2.84 -10.58
CA ARG A 152 -11.40 -2.23 -9.32
C ARG A 152 -10.33 -2.33 -8.23
N ASN A 153 -9.65 -3.47 -8.14
CA ASN A 153 -8.55 -3.65 -7.20
C ASN A 153 -7.33 -2.79 -7.59
N SER A 154 -7.08 -2.58 -8.88
CA SER A 154 -6.04 -1.67 -9.39
C SER A 154 -6.27 -0.24 -8.91
N ASP A 155 -7.47 0.30 -9.10
CA ASP A 155 -7.82 1.66 -8.68
C ASP A 155 -7.70 1.82 -7.17
N TYR A 156 -8.12 0.80 -6.41
CA TYR A 156 -7.99 0.77 -4.96
C TYR A 156 -6.51 0.72 -4.51
N ILE A 157 -5.69 -0.12 -5.13
CA ILE A 157 -4.24 -0.23 -4.85
C ILE A 157 -3.56 1.09 -5.17
N TYR A 158 -3.84 1.67 -6.35
CA TYR A 158 -3.31 2.97 -6.75
C TYR A 158 -3.69 4.07 -5.76
N TYR A 159 -4.98 4.18 -5.42
CA TYR A 159 -5.46 5.20 -4.49
C TYR A 159 -4.77 5.07 -3.13
N ASN A 160 -4.69 3.86 -2.59
CA ASN A 160 -4.00 3.60 -1.32
C ASN A 160 -2.51 3.95 -1.40
N TYR A 161 -1.81 3.53 -2.46
CA TYR A 161 -0.38 3.81 -2.61
C TYR A 161 -0.12 5.30 -2.76
N TYR A 162 -0.97 6.00 -3.52
CA TYR A 162 -0.87 7.44 -3.70
C TYR A 162 -1.13 8.17 -2.40
N GLN A 163 -2.23 7.88 -1.69
CA GLN A 163 -2.55 8.51 -0.40
C GLN A 163 -1.48 8.23 0.65
N THR A 164 -1.10 6.96 0.83
CA THR A 164 -0.06 6.59 1.80
C THR A 164 1.27 7.24 1.42
N GLY A 165 1.72 7.14 0.17
CA GLY A 165 2.99 7.72 -0.25
C GLY A 165 3.01 9.25 -0.20
N GLU A 166 1.90 9.91 -0.52
CA GLU A 166 1.78 11.38 -0.46
C GLU A 166 1.82 11.87 0.98
N ASN A 167 1.08 11.22 1.89
CA ASN A 167 1.09 11.56 3.31
C ASN A 167 2.49 11.34 3.91
N LEU A 168 3.15 10.22 3.57
CA LEU A 168 4.52 9.96 3.98
C LEU A 168 5.49 11.02 3.47
N SER A 169 5.42 11.36 2.17
CA SER A 169 6.28 12.36 1.55
C SER A 169 6.09 13.74 2.18
N LYS A 170 4.85 14.14 2.46
CA LYS A 170 4.52 15.41 3.13
C LYS A 170 4.99 15.44 4.58
N ALA A 171 4.68 14.40 5.36
CA ALA A 171 5.15 14.28 6.73
C ALA A 171 6.68 14.36 6.78
N TYR A 172 7.38 13.70 5.86
CA TYR A 172 8.84 13.80 5.78
C TYR A 172 9.34 15.19 5.43
N SER A 173 8.83 15.81 4.37
CA SER A 173 9.32 17.12 3.94
C SER A 173 9.09 18.19 5.01
N GLU A 174 7.97 18.13 5.73
CA GLU A 174 7.65 19.07 6.82
C GLU A 174 8.48 18.83 8.09
N ILE A 175 8.68 17.56 8.48
CA ILE A 175 9.29 17.22 9.79
C ILE A 175 10.81 17.07 9.73
N ILE A 176 11.41 16.73 8.59
CA ILE A 176 12.86 16.54 8.46
C ILE A 176 13.63 17.79 8.90
N SER A 177 13.18 18.98 8.51
CA SER A 177 13.84 20.24 8.89
C SER A 177 13.85 20.43 10.42
N THR A 178 12.74 20.10 11.06
CA THR A 178 12.55 20.15 12.52
C THR A 178 13.41 19.10 13.22
N LEU A 179 13.47 17.86 12.71
CA LEU A 179 14.33 16.79 13.22
C LEU A 179 15.82 17.17 13.15
N ILE A 180 16.26 17.75 12.03
CA ILE A 180 17.64 18.22 11.85
C ILE A 180 17.94 19.35 12.83
N LEU A 181 17.02 20.31 12.99
CA LEU A 181 17.19 21.42 13.93
C LEU A 181 17.36 20.91 15.37
N TYR A 182 16.43 20.08 15.86
CA TYR A 182 16.53 19.52 17.20
C TYR A 182 17.72 18.58 17.37
N GLY A 183 18.09 17.82 16.34
CA GLY A 183 19.25 16.93 16.37
C GLY A 183 20.56 17.71 16.48
N ASN A 184 20.71 18.77 15.68
CA ASN A 184 21.86 19.67 15.77
C ASN A 184 21.94 20.35 17.14
N ASN A 185 20.82 20.86 17.67
CA ASN A 185 20.79 21.48 18.99
C ASN A 185 21.16 20.47 20.10
N THR A 186 20.62 19.24 20.03
CA THR A 186 20.94 18.18 21.00
C THR A 186 22.42 17.81 20.93
N LYS A 187 23.01 17.70 19.73
CA LYS A 187 24.43 17.45 19.54
C LYS A 187 25.31 18.55 20.10
N THR A 188 24.95 19.81 19.87
CA THR A 188 25.68 20.97 20.42
C THR A 188 25.61 20.98 21.94
N ILE A 189 24.41 20.82 22.52
CA ILE A 189 24.23 20.74 23.97
C ILE A 189 25.04 19.58 24.54
N SER A 190 24.97 18.40 23.93
CA SER A 190 25.71 17.21 24.36
C SER A 190 27.21 17.44 24.42
N SER A 191 27.79 18.04 23.37
CA SER A 191 29.22 18.36 23.34
C SER A 191 29.61 19.38 24.40
N LEU A 192 28.82 20.45 24.58
CA LEU A 192 29.08 21.48 25.59
C LEU A 192 28.96 20.92 27.01
N TYR A 193 27.93 20.10 27.25
CA TYR A 193 27.67 19.48 28.55
C TYR A 193 28.78 18.53 28.94
N GLU A 194 29.22 17.66 28.04
CA GLU A 194 30.36 16.77 28.28
C GLU A 194 31.62 17.56 28.63
N GLN A 195 31.93 18.61 27.84
CA GLN A 195 33.11 19.44 28.04
C GLN A 195 33.09 20.17 29.39
N ILE A 196 31.99 20.87 29.71
CA ILE A 196 31.87 21.67 30.93
C ILE A 196 31.81 20.75 32.15
N TYR A 197 31.08 19.64 32.07
CA TYR A 197 30.99 18.68 33.17
C TYR A 197 32.35 18.04 33.45
N PHE A 198 33.07 17.57 32.43
CA PHE A 198 34.42 17.03 32.60
C PHE A 198 35.38 18.06 33.18
N ASN A 199 35.32 19.31 32.69
CA ASN A 199 36.11 20.43 33.19
C ASN A 199 35.79 20.78 34.64
N ALA A 200 34.52 20.74 35.04
CA ALA A 200 34.11 20.98 36.41
C ALA A 200 34.71 19.94 37.36
N LEU A 201 34.63 18.65 37.00
CA LEU A 201 35.16 17.57 37.84
C LEU A 201 36.67 17.67 38.06
N ARG A 202 37.44 17.89 36.98
CA ARG A 202 38.91 17.98 37.11
C ARG A 202 39.38 19.26 37.76
N SER A 203 38.67 20.37 37.52
CA SER A 203 39.00 21.65 38.17
C SER A 203 38.73 21.58 39.67
N GLU A 204 37.62 20.99 40.08
CA GLU A 204 37.32 20.80 41.51
C GLU A 204 38.36 19.90 42.18
N TYR A 205 38.71 18.78 41.55
CA TYR A 205 39.75 17.89 42.08
C TYR A 205 41.09 18.60 42.29
N ALA A 206 41.52 19.42 41.32
CA ALA A 206 42.77 20.18 41.42
C ALA A 206 42.67 21.28 42.48
N LEU A 207 41.55 22.01 42.54
CA LEU A 207 41.31 23.03 43.57
C LEU A 207 41.29 22.44 44.99
N TYR A 208 40.78 21.23 45.16
CA TYR A 208 40.70 20.59 46.47
C TYR A 208 42.02 19.93 46.90
N ASN A 209 42.72 19.26 45.99
CA ASN A 209 43.87 18.41 46.34
C ASN A 209 45.25 19.01 46.00
N LYS A 210 45.30 20.04 45.16
CA LYS A 210 46.55 20.61 44.64
C LYS A 210 46.76 22.07 44.99
N THR A 211 45.76 22.73 45.58
CA THR A 211 45.83 24.14 46.00
C THR A 211 45.27 24.31 47.41
N ASN A 212 45.52 25.48 48.00
CA ASN A 212 44.97 25.87 49.31
C ASN A 212 43.80 26.85 49.17
N ALA A 213 43.17 26.92 47.98
CA ALA A 213 42.19 27.94 47.66
C ALA A 213 40.93 27.83 48.55
N TYR A 214 40.45 26.61 48.83
CA TYR A 214 39.28 26.41 49.70
C TYR A 214 39.58 26.64 51.18
N GLU A 215 40.80 26.32 51.65
CA GLU A 215 41.20 26.54 53.04
C GLU A 215 41.36 28.04 53.36
N THR A 216 41.93 28.79 52.41
CA THR A 216 42.12 30.24 52.52
C THR A 216 40.90 31.06 52.09
N MET A 217 39.88 30.39 51.54
CA MET A 217 38.70 31.01 50.92
C MET A 217 39.04 32.08 49.88
N ASN A 218 40.22 31.96 49.25
CA ASN A 218 40.74 32.94 48.31
C ASN A 218 41.39 32.24 47.13
N LEU A 219 40.89 32.51 45.93
CA LEU A 219 41.43 31.95 44.69
C LEU A 219 42.47 32.90 44.10
N THR A 220 43.73 32.48 44.04
CA THR A 220 44.81 33.27 43.45
C THR A 220 45.07 32.90 41.99
N LYS A 221 45.79 33.77 41.26
CA LYS A 221 46.23 33.45 39.89
C LYS A 221 47.12 32.21 39.82
N GLN A 222 47.92 31.94 40.86
CA GLN A 222 48.76 30.76 40.93
C GLN A 222 47.92 29.48 41.06
N ASP A 223 46.84 29.51 41.84
CA ASP A 223 45.93 28.38 41.96
C ASP A 223 45.27 28.04 40.62
N ILE A 224 44.86 29.07 39.85
CA ILE A 224 44.32 28.89 38.50
C ILE A 224 45.34 28.21 37.58
N LEU A 225 46.61 28.62 37.62
CA LEU A 225 47.67 27.99 36.83
C LEU A 225 47.87 26.51 37.21
N ILE A 226 47.87 26.19 38.51
CA ILE A 226 47.96 24.80 38.99
C ILE A 226 46.79 23.97 38.45
N VAL A 227 45.56 24.51 38.46
CA VAL A 227 44.38 23.82 37.90
C VAL A 227 44.55 23.55 36.40
N LEU A 228 45.05 24.53 35.63
CA LEU A 228 45.31 24.37 34.20
C LEU A 228 46.35 23.29 33.91
N GLU A 229 47.45 23.27 34.67
CA GLU A 229 48.53 22.26 34.54
C GLU A 229 48.03 20.85 34.88
N ASN A 230 47.14 20.71 35.86
CA ASN A 230 46.54 19.43 36.25
C ASN A 230 45.36 19.01 35.37
N SER A 231 44.95 19.86 34.43
CA SER A 231 43.82 19.66 33.53
C SER A 231 44.25 19.79 32.06
N PRO A 232 45.17 18.91 31.57
CA PRO A 232 45.70 19.01 30.22
C PRO A 232 44.64 18.76 29.14
N TYR A 233 44.96 19.09 27.90
CA TYR A 233 44.14 18.73 26.76
C TYR A 233 43.98 17.20 26.65
N ILE A 234 42.75 16.70 26.61
CA ILE A 234 42.44 15.27 26.47
C ILE A 234 41.47 15.08 25.31
N ASN A 235 41.94 14.37 24.27
CA ASN A 235 41.20 14.07 23.05
C ASN A 235 40.64 15.32 22.36
N ASN A 236 39.38 15.67 22.60
CA ASN A 236 38.73 16.85 22.01
C ASN A 236 38.40 17.95 23.04
N ILE A 237 38.70 17.72 24.33
CA ILE A 237 38.37 18.66 25.41
C ILE A 237 39.61 19.47 25.79
N SER A 238 39.53 20.79 25.57
CA SER A 238 40.53 21.75 26.01
C SER A 238 40.53 21.96 27.50
N SER A 239 41.69 22.40 28.03
CA SER A 239 41.85 22.87 29.41
C SER A 239 40.76 23.87 29.80
N PRO A 240 40.27 23.84 31.06
CA PRO A 240 39.21 24.74 31.52
C PRO A 240 39.65 26.20 31.38
N SER A 241 38.72 27.11 31.11
CA SER A 241 39.03 28.53 31.09
C SER A 241 39.23 29.06 32.52
N PRO A 242 40.06 30.10 32.75
CA PRO A 242 40.18 30.76 34.05
C PRO A 242 38.83 31.20 34.63
N LEU A 243 37.93 31.71 33.78
CA LEU A 243 36.58 32.13 34.18
C LEU A 243 35.73 30.95 34.70
N LEU A 244 35.83 29.77 34.06
CA LEU A 244 35.12 28.57 34.51
C LEU A 244 35.63 28.11 35.89
N ILE A 245 36.95 28.18 36.12
CA ILE A 245 37.57 27.82 37.41
C ILE A 245 37.10 28.77 38.51
N GLU A 246 37.09 30.08 38.24
CA GLU A 246 36.60 31.09 39.19
C GLU A 246 35.11 30.90 39.51
N ALA A 247 34.29 30.63 38.49
CA ALA A 247 32.86 30.36 38.67
C ALA A 247 32.63 29.10 39.51
N LEU A 248 33.36 28.03 39.22
CA LEU A 248 33.27 26.77 39.97
C LEU A 248 33.69 26.95 41.42
N PHE A 249 34.81 27.63 41.68
CA PHE A 249 35.29 27.91 43.03
C PHE A 249 34.22 28.61 43.88
N LYS A 250 33.63 29.70 43.35
CA LYS A 250 32.55 30.45 44.02
C LYS A 250 31.32 29.57 44.21
N TYR A 251 30.93 28.80 43.20
CA TYR A 251 29.78 27.90 43.26
C TYR A 251 29.93 26.85 44.36
N VAL A 252 31.12 26.24 44.48
CA VAL A 252 31.41 25.22 45.50
C VAL A 252 31.34 25.81 46.91
N LEU A 253 31.92 26.99 47.13
CA LEU A 253 31.85 27.67 48.44
C LEU A 253 30.41 28.00 48.86
N LEU A 254 29.58 28.47 47.93
CA LEU A 254 28.19 28.83 48.21
C LEU A 254 27.29 27.63 48.55
N ASN A 255 27.68 26.42 48.15
CA ASN A 255 26.85 25.22 48.22
C ASN A 255 27.42 24.15 49.18
N GLY A 256 28.08 24.59 50.26
CA GLY A 256 28.54 23.70 51.34
C GLY A 256 30.02 23.29 51.28
N GLY A 257 30.79 23.86 50.35
CA GLY A 257 32.23 23.66 50.24
C GLY A 257 32.62 22.35 49.52
N PRO A 258 33.94 22.08 49.39
CA PRO A 258 34.43 20.98 48.56
C PRO A 258 34.00 19.59 49.05
N LYS A 259 33.82 19.40 50.37
CA LYS A 259 33.33 18.13 50.92
C LYS A 259 31.90 17.77 50.52
N ALA A 260 31.11 18.77 50.09
CA ALA A 260 29.75 18.56 49.61
C ALA A 260 29.68 18.31 48.09
N PHE A 261 30.80 18.45 47.38
CA PHE A 261 30.85 18.29 45.93
C PHE A 261 30.59 16.84 45.53
N ASN A 262 29.59 16.65 44.67
CA ASN A 262 29.16 15.34 44.19
C ASN A 262 28.64 15.46 42.74
N ASN A 263 28.27 14.34 42.14
CA ASN A 263 27.71 14.30 40.79
C ASN A 263 26.53 15.28 40.59
N MET A 264 25.57 15.35 41.52
CA MET A 264 24.42 16.25 41.42
C MET A 264 24.86 17.72 41.38
N MET A 265 25.83 18.09 42.21
CA MET A 265 26.39 19.43 42.25
C MET A 265 27.15 19.80 40.98
N ALA A 266 27.94 18.87 40.44
CA ALA A 266 28.61 19.04 39.15
C ALA A 266 27.61 19.22 37.99
N ASN A 267 26.52 18.45 38.00
CA ASN A 267 25.43 18.55 37.02
C ASN A 267 24.73 19.92 37.10
N ASN A 268 24.38 20.36 38.31
CA ASN A 268 23.74 21.65 38.54
C ASN A 268 24.64 22.83 38.11
N PHE A 269 25.93 22.77 38.42
CA PHE A 269 26.90 23.76 37.95
C PHE A 269 26.97 23.79 36.43
N THR A 270 27.09 22.62 35.79
CA THR A 270 27.17 22.50 34.33
C THR A 270 25.92 23.06 33.66
N TYR A 271 24.73 22.72 34.16
CA TYR A 271 23.46 23.28 33.69
C TYR A 271 23.45 24.81 33.81
N GLN A 272 23.86 25.38 34.94
CA GLN A 272 23.88 26.83 35.14
C GLN A 272 24.83 27.55 34.19
N VAL A 273 26.02 27.01 33.96
CA VAL A 273 27.00 27.59 33.02
C VAL A 273 26.40 27.63 31.61
N ILE A 274 25.89 26.49 31.11
CA ILE A 274 25.33 26.41 29.76
C ILE A 274 24.08 27.26 29.62
N TYR A 275 23.22 27.28 30.64
CA TYR A 275 22.02 28.12 30.65
C TYR A 275 22.36 29.61 30.53
N ASN A 276 23.39 30.07 31.24
CA ASN A 276 23.86 31.45 31.14
C ASN A 276 24.49 31.76 29.79
N GLU A 277 25.25 30.82 29.21
CA GLU A 277 25.82 30.96 27.87
C GLU A 277 24.72 31.07 26.81
N LEU A 278 23.72 30.17 26.82
CA LEU A 278 22.58 30.19 25.89
C LEU A 278 21.71 31.44 26.04
N ASN A 279 21.49 31.91 27.27
CA ASN A 279 20.79 33.16 27.50
C ASN A 279 21.56 34.37 26.97
N SER A 280 22.89 34.37 27.12
CA SER A 280 23.74 35.47 26.64
C SER A 280 23.80 35.51 25.11
N SER A 281 23.66 34.37 24.44
CA SER A 281 23.61 34.25 22.98
C SER A 281 22.21 34.41 22.37
N ASN A 282 21.16 34.66 23.19
CA ASN A 282 19.75 34.70 22.78
C ASN A 282 19.22 33.39 22.13
N GLU A 283 19.81 32.24 22.45
CA GLU A 283 19.38 30.92 21.96
C GLU A 283 18.26 30.31 22.83
N LEU A 284 17.18 31.07 23.05
CA LEU A 284 16.09 30.68 23.94
C LEU A 284 15.37 29.37 23.52
N SER A 285 15.44 28.99 22.24
CA SER A 285 14.89 27.74 21.72
C SER A 285 15.62 26.49 22.21
N ALA A 286 16.87 26.62 22.67
CA ALA A 286 17.68 25.53 23.19
C ALA A 286 17.48 25.28 24.70
N VAL A 287 16.87 26.24 25.42
CA VAL A 287 16.67 26.16 26.87
C VAL A 287 15.78 24.98 27.30
N PRO A 288 14.63 24.69 26.64
CA PRO A 288 13.83 23.51 26.98
C PRO A 288 14.62 22.20 26.80
N LEU A 289 15.42 22.13 25.73
CA LEU A 289 16.29 20.98 25.44
C LEU A 289 17.34 20.78 26.53
N LEU A 290 17.97 21.87 26.99
CA LEU A 290 18.98 21.83 28.05
C LEU A 290 18.43 21.25 29.35
N LYS A 291 17.20 21.61 29.73
CA LYS A 291 16.57 21.11 30.96
C LYS A 291 16.34 19.60 30.88
N THR A 292 15.77 19.12 29.79
CA THR A 292 15.56 17.68 29.57
C THR A 292 16.91 16.96 29.52
N TYR A 293 17.88 17.50 28.79
CA TYR A 293 19.22 16.92 28.69
C TYR A 293 19.93 16.82 30.04
N GLY A 294 19.90 17.88 30.85
CA GLY A 294 20.52 17.89 32.17
C GLY A 294 19.91 16.88 33.14
N ASN A 295 18.62 16.60 33.02
CA ASN A 295 17.95 15.55 33.79
C ASN A 295 18.38 14.15 33.33
N GLU A 296 18.36 13.89 32.03
CA GLU A 296 18.76 12.59 31.47
C GLU A 296 20.25 12.30 31.70
N PHE A 297 21.11 13.31 31.56
CA PHE A 297 22.53 13.21 31.88
C PHE A 297 22.75 12.86 33.36
N TYR A 298 22.04 13.50 34.29
CA TYR A 298 22.11 13.14 35.70
C TYR A 298 21.61 11.72 35.97
N ASN A 299 20.46 11.35 35.40
CA ASN A 299 19.86 10.03 35.58
C ASN A 299 20.80 8.91 35.09
N ILE A 300 21.44 9.10 33.95
CA ILE A 300 22.39 8.14 33.39
C ILE A 300 23.70 8.15 34.19
N SER A 301 24.28 9.33 34.45
CA SER A 301 25.54 9.48 35.18
C SER A 301 25.49 8.94 36.61
N SER A 302 24.32 9.02 37.27
CA SER A 302 24.11 8.47 38.63
C SER A 302 24.32 6.96 38.72
N LYS A 303 24.21 6.24 37.59
CA LYS A 303 24.45 4.79 37.50
C LYS A 303 25.93 4.44 37.35
N TYR A 304 26.79 5.44 37.10
CA TYR A 304 28.23 5.27 36.93
C TYR A 304 28.99 5.67 38.21
N PRO A 305 30.14 5.04 38.47
CA PRO A 305 30.96 5.32 39.65
C PRO A 305 31.81 6.60 39.50
N ILE A 306 31.20 7.70 39.04
CA ILE A 306 31.89 8.99 38.81
C ILE A 306 32.57 9.49 40.09
N ASN A 307 31.86 9.47 41.22
CA ASN A 307 32.39 9.91 42.51
C ASN A 307 33.63 9.11 42.96
N PHE A 308 33.74 7.84 42.57
CA PHE A 308 34.92 7.02 42.88
C PHE A 308 36.14 7.46 42.06
N ILE A 309 35.93 7.83 40.80
CA ILE A 309 37.00 8.27 39.90
C ILE A 309 37.48 9.68 40.25
N ILE A 310 36.57 10.56 40.70
CA ILE A 310 36.89 11.93 41.15
C ILE A 310 37.93 11.93 42.27
N ASN A 311 37.87 10.98 43.20
CA ASN A 311 38.77 10.96 44.37
C ASN A 311 40.23 10.58 44.06
N ASN A 312 40.56 10.20 42.81
CA ASN A 312 41.93 9.87 42.40
C ASN A 312 42.16 10.16 40.90
N LEU A 313 42.25 11.43 40.53
CA LEU A 313 42.23 11.89 39.14
C LEU A 313 43.61 11.90 38.44
N THR A 314 44.31 10.76 38.43
CA THR A 314 45.52 10.58 37.61
C THR A 314 45.23 10.78 36.12
N LEU A 315 46.26 11.05 35.29
CA LEU A 315 46.08 11.19 33.84
C LEU A 315 45.32 10.01 33.22
N GLN A 316 45.65 8.77 33.63
CA GLN A 316 44.95 7.57 33.18
C GLN A 316 43.47 7.56 33.61
N ASN A 317 43.16 8.00 34.83
CA ASN A 317 41.78 8.10 35.30
C ASN A 317 41.02 9.26 34.65
N GLN A 318 41.69 10.33 34.23
CA GLN A 318 41.09 11.38 33.40
C GLN A 318 40.68 10.84 32.03
N TYR A 319 41.48 10.01 31.38
CA TYR A 319 41.08 9.33 30.14
C TYR A 319 39.90 8.38 30.35
N LYS A 320 39.88 7.59 31.44
CA LYS A 320 38.73 6.73 31.77
C LYS A 320 37.46 7.54 31.97
N LEU A 321 37.55 8.64 32.71
CA LEU A 321 36.45 9.56 32.96
C LEU A 321 35.93 10.14 31.63
N TYR A 322 36.83 10.58 30.74
CA TYR A 322 36.46 11.06 29.41
C TYR A 322 35.63 10.04 28.62
N TYR A 323 36.12 8.80 28.45
CA TYR A 323 35.38 7.78 27.69
C TYR A 323 34.04 7.40 28.33
N MET A 324 33.97 7.43 29.67
CA MET A 324 32.74 7.21 30.40
C MET A 324 31.74 8.35 30.17
N LEU A 325 32.18 9.60 30.24
CA LEU A 325 31.33 10.77 29.99
C LEU A 325 30.87 10.85 28.54
N ASN A 326 31.72 10.51 27.56
CA ASN A 326 31.31 10.39 26.17
C ASN A 326 30.18 9.36 26.00
N SER A 327 30.29 8.20 26.67
CA SER A 327 29.23 7.18 26.66
C SER A 327 27.93 7.70 27.29
N ILE A 328 28.02 8.34 28.47
CA ILE A 328 26.87 8.97 29.14
C ILE A 328 26.24 10.02 28.24
N SER A 329 27.04 10.88 27.61
CA SER A 329 26.61 11.96 26.72
C SER A 329 25.85 11.42 25.51
N ASN A 330 26.34 10.34 24.88
CA ASN A 330 25.66 9.69 23.77
C ASN A 330 24.30 9.10 24.18
N TYR A 331 24.24 8.37 25.31
CA TYR A 331 22.96 7.83 25.80
C TYR A 331 21.97 8.92 26.20
N SER A 332 22.46 9.98 26.85
CA SER A 332 21.65 11.13 27.27
C SER A 332 21.06 11.85 26.06
N SER A 333 21.84 11.99 24.99
CA SER A 333 21.37 12.58 23.73
C SER A 333 20.22 11.80 23.11
N ILE A 334 20.28 10.46 23.13
CA ILE A 334 19.24 9.59 22.57
C ILE A 334 17.95 9.71 23.38
N GLU A 335 18.00 9.60 24.70
CA GLU A 335 16.80 9.69 25.55
C GLU A 335 16.20 11.10 25.54
N THR A 336 17.04 12.14 25.55
CA THR A 336 16.58 13.53 25.42
C THR A 336 15.83 13.72 24.10
N PHE A 337 16.41 13.25 22.99
CA PHE A 337 15.80 13.38 21.67
C PHE A 337 14.47 12.65 21.59
N LYS A 338 14.38 11.44 22.15
CA LYS A 338 13.14 10.67 22.24
C LYS A 338 12.02 11.42 22.98
N GLU A 339 12.35 12.08 24.08
CA GLU A 339 11.37 12.88 24.82
C GLU A 339 10.91 14.09 23.99
N ILE A 340 11.83 14.74 23.27
CA ILE A 340 11.51 15.90 22.41
C ILE A 340 10.58 15.51 21.26
N LEU A 341 10.79 14.34 20.65
CA LEU A 341 9.94 13.84 19.57
C LEU A 341 8.47 13.73 19.99
N SER A 342 8.20 13.45 21.28
CA SER A 342 6.84 13.37 21.81
C SER A 342 6.10 14.71 21.85
N PHE A 343 6.81 15.84 21.76
CA PHE A 343 6.24 17.18 21.73
C PHE A 343 5.97 17.70 20.31
N ILE A 344 6.39 16.96 19.27
CA ILE A 344 6.07 17.33 17.90
C ILE A 344 4.57 17.05 17.68
N PRO A 345 3.76 18.06 17.35
CA PRO A 345 2.33 17.86 17.12
C PRO A 345 2.13 17.07 15.83
N ILE A 346 1.66 15.83 15.96
CA ILE A 346 1.43 14.92 14.83
C ILE A 346 -0.04 14.54 14.86
N GLU A 347 -0.76 14.79 13.77
CA GLU A 347 -2.21 14.60 13.69
C GLU A 347 -2.62 13.12 13.55
N ASN A 348 -1.69 12.26 13.14
CA ASN A 348 -1.94 10.86 12.80
C ASN A 348 -0.97 9.90 13.53
N GLU A 349 -1.52 8.84 14.14
CA GLU A 349 -0.76 7.83 14.88
C GLU A 349 0.21 7.05 13.98
N GLU A 350 -0.15 6.81 12.72
CA GLU A 350 0.74 6.17 11.75
C GLU A 350 1.96 7.05 11.51
N GLU A 351 1.77 8.33 11.17
CA GLU A 351 2.84 9.32 10.96
C GLU A 351 3.75 9.45 12.18
N SER A 352 3.17 9.44 13.39
CA SER A 352 3.93 9.51 14.65
C SER A 352 4.90 8.36 14.80
N THR A 353 4.46 7.15 14.46
CA THR A 353 5.30 5.94 14.52
C THR A 353 6.54 6.07 13.62
N ILE A 354 6.37 6.71 12.46
CA ILE A 354 7.40 6.88 11.44
C ILE A 354 8.43 7.91 11.87
N ILE A 355 7.94 9.07 12.33
CA ILE A 355 8.78 10.17 12.78
C ILE A 355 9.59 9.74 13.98
N ASN A 356 8.97 9.01 14.91
CA ASN A 356 9.66 8.40 16.04
C ASN A 356 10.71 7.39 15.56
N GLY A 357 10.37 6.52 14.61
CA GLY A 357 11.33 5.57 14.02
C GLY A 357 12.55 6.25 13.39
N ILE A 358 12.33 7.24 12.54
CA ILE A 358 13.39 8.01 11.89
C ILE A 358 14.20 8.78 12.90
N GLY A 359 13.52 9.48 13.83
CA GLY A 359 14.16 10.28 14.85
C GLY A 359 15.07 9.45 15.77
N MET A 360 14.61 8.28 16.18
CA MET A 360 15.42 7.36 17.00
C MET A 360 16.64 6.83 16.25
N GLN A 361 16.49 6.40 15.00
CA GLN A 361 17.62 5.96 14.19
C GLN A 361 18.61 7.11 13.92
N TYR A 362 18.10 8.32 13.68
CA TYR A 362 18.91 9.52 13.50
C TYR A 362 19.73 9.84 14.76
N ALA A 363 19.13 9.77 15.95
CA ALA A 363 19.82 9.94 17.22
C ALA A 363 20.91 8.86 17.44
N ILE A 364 20.61 7.59 17.15
CA ILE A 364 21.58 6.48 17.25
C ILE A 364 22.82 6.70 16.37
N THR A 365 22.66 7.37 15.22
CA THR A 365 23.80 7.72 14.36
C THR A 365 24.65 8.91 14.86
N GLY A 366 24.33 9.48 16.01
CA GLY A 366 24.96 10.70 16.52
C GLY A 366 24.57 11.93 15.69
N PHE A 367 23.32 11.97 15.21
CA PHE A 367 22.76 13.03 14.38
C PHE A 367 23.56 13.25 13.09
N ASN A 368 23.84 12.17 12.36
CA ASN A 368 24.61 12.23 11.12
C ASN A 368 23.71 12.48 9.90
N ASN A 369 23.71 13.72 9.40
CA ASN A 369 22.88 14.14 8.27
C ASN A 369 23.12 13.32 6.99
N SER A 370 24.34 12.82 6.77
CA SER A 370 24.63 11.98 5.59
C SER A 370 23.90 10.64 5.59
N LYS A 371 23.49 10.15 6.78
CA LYS A 371 22.75 8.89 6.93
C LYS A 371 21.24 9.09 6.89
N LEU A 372 20.74 10.33 6.95
CA LEU A 372 19.32 10.61 7.08
C LEU A 372 18.50 10.03 5.92
N GLY A 373 18.96 10.17 4.68
CA GLY A 373 18.28 9.57 3.51
C GLY A 373 18.13 8.05 3.61
N SER A 374 19.18 7.34 4.05
CA SER A 374 19.12 5.89 4.27
C SER A 374 18.21 5.49 5.44
N ILE A 375 18.15 6.30 6.49
CA ILE A 375 17.26 6.08 7.64
C ILE A 375 15.80 6.25 7.23
N VAL A 376 15.50 7.32 6.50
CA VAL A 376 14.16 7.59 5.96
C VAL A 376 13.73 6.44 5.06
N GLN A 377 14.60 6.02 4.13
CA GLN A 377 14.33 4.89 3.25
C GLN A 377 14.03 3.61 4.03
N GLN A 378 14.90 3.23 4.97
CA GLN A 378 14.75 2.00 5.76
C GLN A 378 13.47 2.02 6.60
N THR A 379 13.20 3.12 7.30
CA THR A 379 12.00 3.24 8.16
C THR A 379 10.73 3.20 7.31
N THR A 380 10.73 3.87 6.16
CA THR A 380 9.62 3.82 5.19
C THR A 380 9.42 2.40 4.67
N TYR A 381 10.50 1.70 4.33
CA TYR A 381 10.45 0.31 3.90
C TYR A 381 9.87 -0.61 4.98
N ASP A 382 10.30 -0.47 6.23
CA ASP A 382 9.85 -1.32 7.33
C ASP A 382 8.33 -1.20 7.57
N ILE A 383 7.78 0.00 7.38
CA ILE A 383 6.32 0.24 7.48
C ILE A 383 5.58 -0.33 6.27
N LEU A 384 6.07 -0.02 5.06
CA LEU A 384 5.43 -0.48 3.82
C LEU A 384 5.47 -2.00 3.69
N SER A 385 6.56 -2.65 4.11
CA SER A 385 6.75 -4.11 4.01
C SER A 385 5.80 -4.93 4.88
N GLN A 386 5.17 -4.32 5.90
CA GLN A 386 4.10 -4.96 6.68
C GLN A 386 2.81 -5.13 5.88
N ARG A 387 2.61 -4.32 4.84
CA ARG A 387 1.36 -4.23 4.06
C ARG A 387 1.54 -4.60 2.60
N LEU A 388 2.76 -4.45 2.06
CA LEU A 388 3.07 -4.54 0.64
C LEU A 388 4.11 -5.64 0.35
N PRO A 389 4.11 -6.21 -0.86
CA PRO A 389 5.21 -7.08 -1.28
C PRO A 389 6.55 -6.35 -1.21
N ARG A 390 7.60 -7.09 -0.84
CA ARG A 390 8.94 -6.55 -0.58
C ARG A 390 9.47 -5.64 -1.70
N GLU A 391 9.37 -6.08 -2.95
CA GLU A 391 9.90 -5.34 -4.11
C GLU A 391 9.19 -3.98 -4.31
N ILE A 392 7.89 -3.93 -4.02
CA ILE A 392 7.09 -2.71 -4.11
C ILE A 392 7.41 -1.78 -2.93
N ALA A 393 7.54 -2.32 -1.72
CA ALA A 393 7.92 -1.56 -0.54
C ALA A 393 9.30 -0.91 -0.70
N ILE A 394 10.30 -1.64 -1.20
CA ILE A 394 11.65 -1.11 -1.46
C ILE A 394 11.57 0.04 -2.46
N GLY A 395 10.89 -0.18 -3.57
CA GLY A 395 10.77 0.80 -4.62
C GLY A 395 10.10 2.10 -4.16
N LEU A 396 8.92 2.00 -3.54
CA LEU A 396 8.20 3.15 -3.00
C LEU A 396 9.01 3.89 -1.94
N SER A 397 9.68 3.17 -1.03
CA SER A 397 10.51 3.79 0.01
C SER A 397 11.62 4.66 -0.56
N SER A 398 12.23 4.26 -1.68
CA SER A 398 13.30 5.02 -2.34
C SER A 398 12.81 6.31 -2.99
N PHE A 399 11.61 6.31 -3.58
CA PHE A 399 11.05 7.50 -4.20
C PHE A 399 10.59 8.52 -3.15
N ILE A 400 10.03 8.03 -2.06
CA ILE A 400 9.61 8.84 -0.92
C ILE A 400 10.83 9.45 -0.22
N SER A 401 11.91 8.69 0.03
CA SER A 401 13.12 9.22 0.67
C SER A 401 13.86 10.27 -0.15
N ASN A 402 13.69 10.24 -1.47
CA ASN A 402 14.33 11.16 -2.41
C ASN A 402 13.44 12.36 -2.78
N ASP A 403 12.31 12.55 -2.09
CA ASP A 403 11.34 13.62 -2.34
C ASP A 403 10.87 13.68 -3.80
N SER A 404 10.77 12.49 -4.41
CA SER A 404 10.46 12.31 -5.83
C SER A 404 9.14 11.59 -6.05
N PHE A 405 8.44 11.23 -4.96
CA PHE A 405 7.16 10.52 -5.02
C PHE A 405 6.07 11.38 -5.66
N ASN A 406 5.32 10.77 -6.58
CA ASN A 406 4.21 11.42 -7.29
C ASN A 406 3.18 10.40 -7.77
N ALA A 407 2.10 10.89 -8.40
CA ALA A 407 1.01 10.05 -8.92
C ALA A 407 1.48 9.04 -9.98
N GLU A 408 2.49 9.37 -10.80
CA GLU A 408 3.04 8.46 -11.81
C GLU A 408 3.79 7.29 -11.16
N ILE A 409 4.58 7.55 -10.11
CA ILE A 409 5.26 6.50 -9.36
C ILE A 409 4.24 5.58 -8.67
N ALA A 410 3.20 6.15 -8.05
CA ALA A 410 2.13 5.37 -7.44
C ALA A 410 1.46 4.44 -8.47
N SER A 411 1.18 4.91 -9.68
CA SER A 411 0.55 4.11 -10.74
C SER A 411 1.48 3.01 -11.28
N ILE A 412 2.79 3.29 -11.42
CA ILE A 412 3.80 2.28 -11.80
C ILE A 412 3.86 1.13 -10.78
N TYR A 413 3.92 1.44 -9.49
CA TYR A 413 3.99 0.42 -8.44
C TYR A 413 2.65 -0.31 -8.24
N ALA A 414 1.52 0.34 -8.49
CA ALA A 414 0.23 -0.34 -8.56
C ALA A 414 0.20 -1.36 -9.71
N ALA A 415 0.67 -0.98 -10.90
CA ALA A 415 0.80 -1.88 -12.05
C ALA A 415 1.72 -3.08 -11.75
N LYS A 416 2.87 -2.85 -11.08
CA LYS A 416 3.75 -3.92 -10.59
C LYS A 416 3.05 -4.86 -9.61
N THR A 417 2.22 -4.32 -8.71
CA THR A 417 1.44 -5.14 -7.76
C THR A 417 0.45 -6.04 -8.48
N ILE A 418 -0.22 -5.52 -9.51
CA ILE A 418 -1.16 -6.31 -10.32
C ILE A 418 -0.42 -7.41 -11.09
N LEU A 419 0.76 -7.11 -11.65
CA LEU A 419 1.60 -8.13 -12.29
C LEU A 419 2.03 -9.21 -11.31
N TYR A 420 2.41 -8.83 -10.08
CA TYR A 420 2.83 -9.75 -9.04
C TYR A 420 1.72 -10.74 -8.64
N TYR A 421 0.48 -10.26 -8.57
CA TYR A 421 -0.68 -11.07 -8.21
C TYR A 421 -1.48 -11.59 -9.42
N LEU A 422 -0.95 -11.46 -10.64
CA LEU A 422 -1.65 -11.88 -11.85
C LEU A 422 -1.82 -13.41 -11.87
N PRO A 423 -3.05 -13.95 -11.97
CA PRO A 423 -3.25 -15.39 -12.01
C PRO A 423 -2.57 -16.00 -13.25
N SER A 424 -2.11 -17.25 -13.14
CA SER A 424 -1.42 -17.98 -14.22
C SER A 424 -2.23 -18.04 -15.52
N SER A 425 -3.55 -18.13 -15.43
CA SER A 425 -4.48 -18.11 -16.56
C SER A 425 -4.46 -16.80 -17.38
N TYR A 426 -3.94 -15.71 -16.81
CA TYR A 426 -3.86 -14.39 -17.45
C TYR A 426 -2.42 -13.97 -17.76
N GLN A 427 -1.42 -14.86 -17.66
CA GLN A 427 -0.03 -14.51 -17.95
C GLN A 427 0.18 -13.92 -19.35
N ASN A 428 -0.66 -14.25 -20.33
CA ASN A 428 -0.60 -13.65 -21.66
C ASN A 428 -0.89 -12.13 -21.67
N TYR A 429 -1.61 -11.63 -20.67
CA TYR A 429 -1.90 -10.19 -20.48
C TYR A 429 -0.79 -9.46 -19.72
N SER A 430 0.19 -10.17 -19.14
CA SER A 430 1.34 -9.56 -18.44
C SER A 430 2.10 -8.58 -19.35
N LYS A 431 2.26 -8.94 -20.63
CA LYS A 431 2.92 -8.09 -21.63
C LYS A 431 2.18 -6.76 -21.82
N LEU A 432 0.84 -6.78 -21.81
CA LEU A 432 0.04 -5.56 -21.98
C LEU A 432 0.17 -4.64 -20.76
N ILE A 433 0.16 -5.21 -19.55
CA ILE A 433 0.33 -4.44 -18.30
C ILE A 433 1.75 -3.89 -18.21
N SER A 434 2.75 -4.66 -18.64
CA SER A 434 4.17 -4.24 -18.60
C SER A 434 4.48 -3.05 -19.52
N ILE A 435 3.66 -2.77 -20.54
CA ILE A 435 3.82 -1.57 -21.41
C ILE A 435 3.60 -0.28 -20.60
N TYR A 436 2.76 -0.32 -19.56
CA TYR A 436 2.49 0.81 -18.69
C TYR A 436 3.55 1.02 -17.60
N ILE A 437 4.54 0.12 -17.52
CA ILE A 437 5.70 0.27 -16.64
C ILE A 437 6.87 0.75 -17.50
N PRO A 438 7.38 1.98 -17.30
CA PRO A 438 8.50 2.49 -18.08
C PRO A 438 9.71 1.55 -17.95
N LYS A 439 10.45 1.33 -19.03
CA LYS A 439 11.58 0.37 -19.08
C LYS A 439 12.62 0.57 -17.96
N ASN A 440 12.79 1.81 -17.51
CA ASN A 440 13.70 2.18 -16.41
C ASN A 440 13.28 1.63 -15.04
N PHE A 441 12.06 1.10 -14.93
CA PHE A 441 11.47 0.51 -13.72
C PHE A 441 11.27 -1.00 -13.85
N VAL A 442 11.62 -1.62 -14.98
CA VAL A 442 11.40 -3.05 -15.25
C VAL A 442 12.44 -3.96 -14.58
N GLY A 443 13.52 -3.40 -14.03
CA GLY A 443 14.50 -4.14 -13.24
C GLY A 443 14.66 -3.57 -11.84
N ILE A 444 14.03 -4.22 -10.86
CA ILE A 444 14.51 -4.54 -9.50
C ILE A 444 13.84 -5.87 -9.17
#